data_AF-A0A0F9BHH0-F1
#
_entry.id   AF-A0A0F9BHH0-F1
#
_cell.length_a   1.000
_cell.length_b   1.000
_cell.length_c   1.000
_cell.angle_alpha   90.00
_cell.angle_beta   90.00
_cell.angle_gamma   90.00
#
_symmetry.space_group_name_H-M   'P 1'
#
loop_
_entity.id
_entity.type
_entity.pdbx_description
1 polymer ?
#
loop_
_entity_poly.entity_id
_entity_poly.type
_entity_poly.pdbx_seq_one_letter_code
_entity_poly.pdbx_strand_id
1 'polypeptide(L)'
;MNKHTKGVWTPVELERHRSFRHFKAEEIGEYLLSVQASECHYCDPRKTLADPSGYSRVEVGIMGPDGELQGPEDVEGLPDEVVECYEGTGESGVRGVFAWVPVSCLDEIRAAIAKATKGE
;
A
#
# COMPACT_ATOMS: atom_id res chain seq x y z
N MET A 1 -28.41 -6.49 -4.51
CA MET A 1 -27.43 -6.62 -3.41
C MET A 1 -26.35 -7.58 -3.88
N ASN A 2 -25.26 -7.05 -4.43
CA ASN A 2 -24.13 -7.89 -4.84
C ASN A 2 -23.40 -8.33 -3.57
N LYS A 3 -23.36 -9.64 -3.37
CA LYS A 3 -22.55 -10.28 -2.33
C LYS A 3 -21.09 -10.10 -2.74
N HIS A 4 -20.40 -9.16 -2.09
CA HIS A 4 -18.95 -9.10 -2.13
C HIS A 4 -18.43 -10.46 -1.65
N THR A 5 -17.90 -11.23 -2.59
CA THR A 5 -17.12 -12.42 -2.31
C THR A 5 -15.84 -11.92 -1.68
N LYS A 6 -15.74 -12.07 -0.35
CA LYS A 6 -14.47 -11.91 0.37
C LYS A 6 -13.44 -12.82 -0.30
N GLY A 7 -12.30 -12.26 -0.70
CA GLY A 7 -11.07 -13.02 -0.91
C GLY A 7 -10.41 -13.02 -2.29
N VAL A 8 -10.94 -12.39 -3.35
CA VAL A 8 -10.19 -12.28 -4.64
C VAL A 8 -10.54 -10.99 -5.38
N TRP A 9 -9.53 -10.15 -5.59
CA TRP A 9 -9.61 -8.91 -6.38
C TRP A 9 -9.99 -9.18 -7.84
N THR A 10 -10.87 -8.36 -8.42
CA THR A 10 -11.17 -8.53 -9.85
C THR A 10 -10.01 -8.01 -10.72
N PRO A 11 -9.79 -8.59 -11.92
CA PRO A 11 -8.78 -8.09 -12.86
C PRO A 11 -8.92 -6.61 -13.20
N VAL A 12 -10.15 -6.09 -13.25
CA VAL A 12 -10.45 -4.68 -13.57
C VAL A 12 -10.03 -3.74 -12.44
N GLU A 13 -10.28 -4.12 -11.18
CA GLU A 13 -9.83 -3.36 -10.01
C GLU A 13 -8.30 -3.33 -9.97
N LEU A 14 -7.66 -4.48 -10.18
CA LEU A 14 -6.20 -4.58 -10.28
C LEU A 14 -5.64 -3.71 -11.41
N GLU A 15 -6.25 -3.72 -12.59
CA GLU A 15 -5.78 -2.96 -13.75
C GLU A 15 -5.88 -1.44 -13.55
N ARG A 16 -6.97 -0.96 -12.93
CA ARG A 16 -7.13 0.47 -12.59
C ARG A 16 -6.06 0.97 -11.64
N HIS A 17 -5.60 0.14 -10.69
CA HIS A 17 -4.49 0.50 -9.80
C HIS A 17 -3.10 0.44 -10.47
N ARG A 18 -2.94 -0.30 -11.59
CA ARG A 18 -1.64 -0.61 -12.20
C ARG A 18 -1.16 0.37 -13.27
N SER A 19 -2.02 1.20 -13.86
CA SER A 19 -1.71 1.93 -15.11
C SER A 19 -1.09 3.32 -14.95
N PHE A 20 -1.07 3.89 -13.73
CA PHE A 20 -0.62 5.27 -13.48
C PHE A 20 0.69 5.38 -12.66
N ARG A 21 1.30 4.26 -12.24
CA ARG A 21 2.37 4.22 -11.23
C ARG A 21 3.51 3.32 -11.64
N HIS A 22 4.75 3.65 -11.24
CA HIS A 22 5.92 2.81 -11.52
C HIS A 22 5.93 1.52 -10.71
N PHE A 23 5.57 1.61 -9.44
CA PHE A 23 5.33 0.45 -8.61
C PHE A 23 3.85 0.08 -8.67
N LYS A 24 3.58 -1.21 -8.89
CA LYS A 24 2.23 -1.75 -9.00
C LYS A 24 1.75 -2.21 -7.64
N ALA A 25 0.44 -2.38 -7.52
CA ALA A 25 -0.16 -3.15 -6.44
C ALA A 25 0.42 -4.59 -6.41
N GLU A 26 1.05 -4.95 -5.31
CA GLU A 26 1.59 -6.28 -5.03
C GLU A 26 0.57 -7.05 -4.17
N GLU A 27 0.17 -8.22 -4.65
CA GLU A 27 -0.67 -9.14 -3.86
C GLU A 27 0.23 -9.90 -2.88
N ILE A 28 -0.08 -9.82 -1.59
CA ILE A 28 0.64 -10.51 -0.51
C ILE A 28 -0.40 -11.23 0.33
N GLY A 29 -0.69 -12.48 -0.04
CA GLY A 29 -1.77 -13.21 0.60
C GLY A 29 -3.13 -12.64 0.25
N GLU A 30 -3.96 -12.36 1.26
CA GLU A 30 -5.25 -11.70 1.09
C GLU A 30 -5.16 -10.15 1.11
N TYR A 31 -3.96 -9.62 1.36
CA TYR A 31 -3.68 -8.19 1.38
C TYR A 31 -3.10 -7.72 0.04
N LEU A 32 -3.21 -6.42 -0.19
CA LEU A 32 -2.63 -5.75 -1.35
C LEU A 32 -1.78 -4.56 -0.89
N LEU A 33 -0.49 -4.62 -1.19
CA LEU A 33 0.46 -3.53 -0.94
C LEU A 33 0.53 -2.64 -2.19
N SER A 34 0.01 -1.43 -2.08
CA SER A 34 0.08 -0.41 -3.13
C SER A 34 1.30 0.48 -2.90
N VAL A 35 2.40 0.20 -3.59
CA VAL A 35 3.56 1.10 -3.64
C VAL A 35 3.36 2.10 -4.77
N GLN A 36 3.55 3.39 -4.51
CA GLN A 36 3.16 4.47 -5.42
C GLN A 36 4.32 5.45 -5.57
N ALA A 37 4.85 5.56 -6.79
CA ALA A 37 5.87 6.54 -7.15
C ALA A 37 5.51 7.18 -8.49
N SER A 38 5.14 8.46 -8.43
CA SER A 38 4.82 9.30 -9.59
C SER A 38 4.82 10.78 -9.16
N GLU A 39 4.81 11.70 -10.12
CA GLU A 39 4.67 13.14 -9.85
C GLU A 39 3.42 13.52 -9.00
N CYS A 40 2.36 12.72 -9.04
CA CYS A 40 1.13 12.96 -8.30
C CYS A 40 1.14 12.39 -6.87
N HIS A 41 2.09 11.52 -6.53
CA HIS A 41 2.18 10.83 -5.23
C HIS A 41 3.36 11.35 -4.40
N TYR A 42 3.35 11.13 -3.09
CA TYR A 42 4.50 11.41 -2.23
C TYR A 42 5.66 10.48 -2.59
N CYS A 43 6.62 10.97 -3.36
CA CYS A 43 7.86 10.26 -3.66
C CYS A 43 9.02 11.25 -3.71
N ASP A 44 10.23 10.75 -3.49
CA ASP A 44 11.45 11.54 -3.60
C ASP A 44 12.44 10.86 -4.57
N PRO A 45 12.79 11.52 -5.69
CA PRO A 45 12.29 12.82 -6.15
C PRO A 45 10.83 12.77 -6.59
N ARG A 46 10.07 13.86 -6.42
CA ARG A 46 8.65 13.95 -6.83
C ARG A 46 8.48 14.06 -8.35
N LYS A 47 8.79 12.98 -9.05
CA LYS A 47 8.75 12.83 -10.52
C LYS A 47 8.40 11.39 -10.86
N THR A 48 7.91 11.15 -12.07
CA THR A 48 7.72 9.78 -12.60
C THR A 48 9.02 9.33 -13.30
N LEU A 49 9.81 8.45 -12.67
CA LEU A 49 11.14 8.02 -13.12
C LEU A 49 11.08 6.66 -13.82
N ALA A 50 11.61 6.53 -15.04
CA ALA A 50 11.61 5.25 -15.77
C ALA A 50 12.28 4.08 -15.02
N ASP A 51 13.26 4.38 -14.16
CA ASP A 51 13.94 3.42 -13.31
C ASP A 51 13.50 3.62 -11.84
N PRO A 52 12.82 2.63 -11.24
CA PRO A 52 12.35 2.72 -9.86
C PRO A 52 13.48 2.77 -8.82
N SER A 53 14.72 2.39 -9.18
CA SER A 53 15.88 2.49 -8.27
C SER A 53 16.29 3.94 -7.99
N GLY A 54 15.79 4.90 -8.78
CA GLY A 54 16.06 6.33 -8.59
C GLY A 54 15.28 6.99 -7.45
N TYR A 55 14.39 6.25 -6.77
CA TYR A 55 13.62 6.77 -5.64
C TYR A 55 14.30 6.48 -4.31
N SER A 56 14.37 7.48 -3.43
CA SER A 56 14.78 7.33 -2.04
C SER A 56 13.58 7.02 -1.13
N ARG A 57 12.40 7.58 -1.46
CA ARG A 57 11.15 7.44 -0.69
C ARG A 57 9.95 7.30 -1.62
N VAL A 58 8.95 6.56 -1.17
CA VAL A 58 7.72 6.26 -1.92
C VAL A 58 6.51 6.28 -0.99
N GLU A 59 5.34 6.49 -1.59
CA GLU A 59 4.07 6.42 -0.90
C GLU A 59 3.58 4.98 -0.90
N VAL A 60 3.14 4.48 0.25
CA VAL A 60 2.58 3.13 0.36
C VAL A 60 1.17 3.18 0.95
N GLY A 61 0.30 2.31 0.46
CA GLY A 61 -1.00 2.01 1.04
C GLY A 61 -1.18 0.50 1.18
N ILE A 62 -1.77 0.06 2.29
CA ILE A 62 -2.03 -1.36 2.56
C ILE A 62 -3.54 -1.56 2.52
N MET A 63 -4.00 -2.54 1.75
CA MET A 63 -5.42 -2.84 1.61
C MET A 63 -5.67 -4.27 2.10
N GLY A 64 -6.67 -4.42 2.96
CA GLY A 64 -6.99 -5.66 3.65
C GLY A 64 -7.92 -6.58 2.86
N PRO A 65 -8.23 -7.77 3.41
CA PRO A 65 -9.09 -8.77 2.79
C PRO A 65 -10.55 -8.33 2.64
N ASP A 66 -10.98 -7.33 3.42
CA ASP A 66 -12.30 -6.69 3.33
C ASP A 66 -12.38 -5.64 2.23
N GLY A 67 -11.24 -5.33 1.59
CA GLY A 67 -11.10 -4.31 0.57
C GLY A 67 -10.92 -2.89 1.12
N GLU A 68 -10.80 -2.75 2.44
CA GLU A 68 -10.58 -1.47 3.09
C GLU A 68 -9.08 -1.20 3.27
N LEU A 69 -8.71 0.09 3.29
CA LEU A 69 -7.35 0.50 3.62
C LEU A 69 -7.06 0.23 5.10
N GLN A 70 -5.85 -0.23 5.39
CA GLN A 70 -5.41 -0.72 6.70
C GLN A 70 -4.40 0.26 7.29
N GLY A 71 -4.56 0.60 8.56
CA GLY A 71 -3.65 1.42 9.33
C GLY A 71 -2.61 0.58 10.10
N PRO A 72 -1.66 1.25 10.78
CA PRO A 72 -0.71 0.59 11.68
C PRO A 72 -1.37 -0.24 12.77
N GLU A 73 -2.60 0.10 13.17
CA GLU A 73 -3.38 -0.65 14.14
C GLU A 73 -3.90 -2.00 13.62
N ASP A 74 -3.98 -2.16 12.30
CA ASP A 74 -4.57 -3.35 11.67
C ASP A 74 -3.52 -4.37 11.21
N VAL A 75 -2.25 -3.96 11.09
CA VAL A 75 -1.13 -4.81 10.63
C VAL A 75 0.02 -4.75 11.62
N GLU A 76 0.17 -5.80 12.42
CA GLU A 76 1.25 -5.88 13.40
C GLU A 76 2.64 -6.00 12.76
N GLY A 77 3.64 -5.39 13.39
CA GLY A 77 5.05 -5.50 12.98
C GLY A 77 5.44 -4.63 11.80
N LEU A 78 4.62 -3.64 11.44
CA LEU A 78 5.03 -2.58 10.52
C LEU A 78 6.22 -1.80 11.10
N PRO A 79 7.17 -1.34 10.25
CA PRO A 79 8.31 -0.55 10.71
C PRO A 79 7.85 0.80 11.27
N ASP A 80 8.58 1.33 12.24
CA ASP A 80 8.25 2.57 12.95
C ASP A 80 8.06 3.73 11.96
N GLU A 81 8.83 3.78 10.87
CA GLU A 81 8.69 4.81 9.84
C GLU A 81 7.31 4.82 9.17
N VAL A 82 6.67 3.66 9.02
CA VAL A 82 5.29 3.58 8.50
C VAL A 82 4.32 4.18 9.50
N VAL A 83 4.50 3.88 10.79
CA VAL A 83 3.64 4.37 11.87
C VAL A 83 3.79 5.88 12.03
N GLU A 84 5.02 6.40 11.98
CA GLU A 84 5.32 7.82 12.10
C GLU A 84 4.85 8.64 10.89
N CYS A 85 4.95 8.07 9.68
CA CYS A 85 4.55 8.75 8.44
C CYS A 85 3.07 8.51 8.07
N TYR A 86 2.29 7.88 8.94
CA TYR A 86 0.89 7.56 8.71
C TYR A 86 0.01 8.81 8.82
N GLU A 87 -0.65 9.21 7.73
CA GLU A 87 -1.54 10.39 7.72
C GLU A 87 -2.99 10.11 8.14
N GLY A 88 -3.39 8.84 8.32
CA GLY A 88 -4.71 8.46 8.88
C GLY A 88 -5.92 8.59 7.93
N THR A 89 -7.10 8.68 8.54
CA THR A 89 -8.41 8.79 7.88
C THR A 89 -8.73 10.27 7.60
N GLY A 90 -9.02 10.64 6.36
CA GLY A 90 -9.52 11.98 6.04
C GLY A 90 -10.94 12.23 6.58
N GLU A 91 -11.40 13.48 6.60
CA GLU A 91 -12.73 13.89 7.11
C GLU A 91 -13.92 13.15 6.46
N SER A 92 -13.72 12.53 5.30
CA SER A 92 -14.73 11.75 4.59
C SER A 92 -14.91 10.32 5.12
N GLY A 93 -14.15 9.89 6.14
CA GLY A 93 -14.18 8.52 6.65
C GLY A 93 -13.56 7.50 5.71
N VAL A 94 -13.05 7.93 4.55
CA VAL A 94 -12.20 7.12 3.68
C VAL A 94 -10.83 7.09 4.33
N ARG A 95 -10.40 5.90 4.79
CA ARG A 95 -9.03 5.66 5.23
C ARG A 95 -8.10 6.01 4.07
N GLY A 96 -7.39 7.14 4.17
CA GLY A 96 -6.50 7.63 3.12
C GLY A 96 -5.08 7.23 3.49
N VAL A 97 -4.83 5.93 3.62
CA VAL A 97 -3.54 5.48 4.16
C VAL A 97 -2.46 5.66 3.11
N PHE A 98 -1.64 6.68 3.34
CA PHE A 98 -0.42 6.97 2.63
C PHE A 98 0.68 7.09 3.68
N ALA A 99 1.55 6.09 3.77
CA ALA A 99 2.81 6.26 4.49
C ALA A 99 3.88 6.62 3.46
N TRP A 100 4.49 7.79 3.63
CA TRP A 100 5.62 8.19 2.79
C TRP A 100 6.92 7.68 3.42
N VAL A 101 7.42 6.55 2.95
CA VAL A 101 8.50 5.79 3.60
C VAL A 101 9.74 5.64 2.73
N PRO A 102 10.92 5.44 3.33
CA PRO A 102 12.10 5.01 2.59
C PRO A 102 11.85 3.73 1.79
N VAL A 103 12.42 3.65 0.57
CA VAL A 103 12.33 2.43 -0.26
C VAL A 103 12.93 1.20 0.46
N SER A 104 13.91 1.42 1.34
CA SER A 104 14.51 0.37 2.17
C SER A 104 13.53 -0.31 3.13
N CYS A 105 12.43 0.35 3.51
CA CYS A 105 11.43 -0.22 4.41
C CYS A 105 10.48 -1.19 3.70
N LEU A 106 10.47 -1.25 2.36
CA LEU A 106 9.48 -2.04 1.60
C LEU A 106 9.55 -3.53 1.92
N ASP A 107 10.74 -4.10 2.14
CA ASP A 107 10.87 -5.52 2.44
C ASP A 107 10.34 -5.87 3.84
N GLU A 108 10.51 -4.97 4.81
CA GLU A 108 9.95 -5.11 6.16
C GLU A 108 8.43 -5.00 6.15
N ILE A 109 7.89 -4.06 5.36
CA ILE A 109 6.44 -3.93 5.15
C ILE A 109 5.87 -5.21 4.53
N ARG A 110 6.51 -5.75 3.48
CA ARG A 110 6.10 -7.02 2.86
C ARG A 110 6.11 -8.16 3.86
N ALA A 111 7.13 -8.24 4.72
CA ALA A 111 7.24 -9.27 5.74
C ALA A 111 6.12 -9.16 6.80
N ALA A 112 5.80 -7.94 7.25
CA ALA A 112 4.70 -7.68 8.18
C ALA A 112 3.35 -8.14 7.60
N ILE A 113 3.05 -7.76 6.36
CA ILE A 113 1.82 -8.15 5.66
C ILE A 113 1.75 -9.67 5.45
N ALA A 114 2.86 -10.29 5.06
CA ALA A 114 2.94 -11.74 4.88
C ALA A 114 2.71 -12.50 6.20
N LYS A 115 3.15 -11.95 7.33
CA LYS A 115 2.87 -12.50 8.66
C LYS A 115 1.40 -12.37 9.01
N ALA A 116 0.79 -11.20 8.78
CA ALA A 116 -0.63 -10.95 9.01
C ALA A 116 -1.56 -11.89 8.22
N THR A 117 -1.13 -12.32 7.03
CA THR A 117 -1.87 -13.30 6.21
C THR A 117 -1.88 -14.70 6.83
N LYS A 118 -0.83 -15.11 7.53
CA LYS A 118 -0.66 -16.50 7.99
C LYS A 118 -1.46 -16.85 9.24
N GLY A 119 -2.12 -15.88 9.89
CA GLY A 119 -3.01 -16.10 11.03
C GLY A 119 -2.32 -16.73 12.25
N GLU A 120 -1.05 -16.42 12.47
CA GLU A 120 -0.25 -16.86 13.62
C GLU A 120 -0.20 -15.81 14.74
#